data_AF-A0A9D7ST27-F1
#
_entry.id   AF-A0A9D7ST27-F1
#
_cell.length_a   1.000
_cell.length_b   1.000
_cell.length_c   1.000
_cell.angle_alpha   90.00
_cell.angle_beta   90.00
_cell.angle_gamma   90.00
#
_symmetry.space_group_name_H-M   'P 1'
#
loop_
_entity.id
_entity.type
_entity.pdbx_description
1 polymer ?
#
loop_
_entity_poly.entity_id
_entity_poly.type
_entity_poly.pdbx_seq_one_letter_code
_entity_poly.pdbx_strand_id
1 'polypeptide(L)' 'MPNVTIKGINEDTLKLIKRKAAENNRSLNKEIIELLNRYADTRSPDPKHILKEIDKFKKHFKDVLSETSIKNAIRGGKK' A
#
# COMPACT_ATOMS: atom_id res chain seq x y z
N MET A 1 16.89 -8.28 -16.05
CA MET A 1 16.92 -7.16 -15.08
C MET A 1 18.34 -6.98 -14.59
N PRO A 2 18.80 -5.75 -14.30
CA PRO A 2 20.08 -5.54 -13.66
C PRO A 2 20.07 -6.19 -12.26
N ASN A 3 21.13 -6.92 -11.95
CA ASN A 3 21.33 -7.49 -10.62
C ASN A 3 22.18 -6.52 -9.79
N VAL A 4 21.76 -6.25 -8.56
CA VAL A 4 22.46 -5.35 -7.64
C VAL A 4 22.86 -6.13 -6.40
N THR A 5 24.13 -6.06 -6.03
CA THR A 5 24.63 -6.58 -4.74
C THR A 5 24.70 -5.44 -3.74
N ILE A 6 23.99 -5.57 -2.63
CA ILE A 6 24.08 -4.61 -1.52
C ILE A 6 25.11 -5.12 -0.51
N LYS A 7 26.16 -4.33 -0.28
CA LYS A 7 27.24 -4.63 0.69
C LYS A 7 27.12 -3.70 1.90
N GLY A 8 27.67 -4.11 3.03
CA GLY A 8 27.74 -3.27 4.24
C GLY A 8 26.43 -3.13 5.01
N ILE A 9 25.44 -4.00 4.78
CA ILE A 9 24.23 -4.06 5.60
C ILE A 9 24.63 -4.59 6.99
N ASN A 10 24.37 -3.80 8.04
CA ASN A 10 24.58 -4.26 9.41
C ASN A 10 23.59 -5.39 9.77
N GLU A 11 23.98 -6.23 10.72
CA GLU A 11 23.23 -7.45 11.03
C GLU A 11 21.80 -7.17 11.49
N ASP A 12 21.61 -6.10 12.26
CA ASP A 12 20.29 -5.70 12.78
C ASP A 12 19.34 -5.27 11.65
N THR A 13 19.84 -4.53 10.65
CA THR A 13 19.04 -4.18 9.47
C THR A 13 18.69 -5.42 8.67
N LEU A 14 19.62 -6.35 8.49
CA LEU A 14 19.33 -7.60 7.79
C LEU A 14 18.25 -8.43 8.51
N LYS A 15 18.33 -8.53 9.85
CA LYS A 15 17.31 -9.19 10.69
C LYS A 15 15.95 -8.52 10.53
N LEU A 16 15.91 -7.19 10.58
CA LEU A 16 14.69 -6.42 10.39
C LEU A 16 14.03 -6.68 9.02
N ILE A 17 14.82 -6.66 7.94
CA ILE A 17 14.29 -6.91 6.58
C ILE A 17 13.79 -8.35 6.46
N LYS A 18 14.51 -9.34 7.00
CA LYS A 18 14.06 -10.74 7.03
C LYS A 18 12.73 -10.89 7.76
N ARG A 19 12.57 -10.22 8.91
CA ARG A 19 11.31 -10.23 9.66
C ARG A 19 10.16 -9.65 8.83
N LYS A 20 10.35 -8.49 8.21
CA LYS A 20 9.34 -7.87 7.34
C LYS A 20 8.99 -8.74 6.13
N ALA A 21 9.98 -9.42 5.55
CA ALA A 21 9.75 -10.34 4.43
C ALA A 21 8.83 -11.50 4.86
N ALA A 22 9.04 -12.06 6.05
CA ALA A 22 8.18 -13.10 6.63
C ALA A 22 6.77 -12.57 6.92
N GLU A 23 6.64 -11.41 7.56
CA GLU A 23 5.35 -10.75 7.85
C GLU A 23 4.53 -10.50 6.58
N ASN A 24 5.21 -10.11 5.49
CA ASN A 24 4.57 -9.82 4.20
C ASN A 24 4.40 -11.05 3.31
N ASN A 25 4.79 -12.25 3.74
CA ASN A 25 4.80 -13.49 2.94
C ASN A 25 5.57 -13.33 1.61
N ARG A 26 6.75 -12.71 1.66
CA ARG A 26 7.60 -12.44 0.50
C ARG A 26 8.98 -13.05 0.69
N SER A 27 9.65 -13.34 -0.42
CA SER A 27 11.09 -13.62 -0.39
C SER A 27 11.87 -12.36 0.01
N LEU A 28 13.04 -12.55 0.61
CA LEU A 28 13.91 -11.45 1.01
C LEU A 28 14.23 -10.51 -0.16
N ASN A 29 14.53 -11.09 -1.34
CA ASN A 29 14.80 -10.30 -2.54
C ASN A 29 13.60 -9.42 -2.95
N LYS A 30 12.39 -9.99 -2.94
CA LYS A 30 11.18 -9.26 -3.27
C LYS A 30 10.92 -8.14 -2.26
N GLU A 31 11.09 -8.40 -0.96
CA GLU A 31 10.90 -7.35 0.05
C GLU A 31 11.92 -6.20 -0.11
N ILE A 32 13.17 -6.50 -0.44
CA ILE A 32 14.19 -5.48 -0.72
C ILE A 32 13.76 -4.61 -1.92
N ILE A 33 13.30 -5.24 -3.01
CA ILE A 33 12.81 -4.52 -4.19
C ILE A 33 11.62 -3.61 -3.83
N GLU A 34 10.65 -4.11 -3.06
CA GLU A 34 9.48 -3.34 -2.65
C GLU A 34 9.82 -2.17 -1.71
N LEU A 35 10.84 -2.33 -0.87
CA LEU A 35 11.34 -1.23 -0.02
C LEU A 35 12.04 -0.16 -0.86
N LEU A 36 12.88 -0.58 -1.82
CA LEU A 36 13.57 0.33 -2.74
C LEU A 36 12.58 1.06 -3.65
N ASN A 37 11.57 0.36 -4.17
CA ASN A 37 10.51 0.97 -4.97
C ASN A 37 9.75 2.00 -4.15
N ARG A 38 9.27 1.65 -2.94
CA ARG A 38 8.59 2.60 -2.06
C ARG A 38 9.44 3.85 -1.77
N TYR A 39 10.74 3.67 -1.54
CA TYR A 39 11.64 4.80 -1.32
C TYR A 39 11.88 5.62 -2.58
N ALA A 40 12.13 4.98 -3.72
CA ALA A 40 12.34 5.67 -5.01
C ALA A 40 11.08 6.40 -5.49
N ASP A 41 9.90 5.86 -5.18
CA ASP A 41 8.58 6.43 -5.48
C ASP A 41 8.18 7.52 -4.47
N THR A 42 8.96 7.74 -3.40
CA THR A 42 8.81 8.92 -2.52
C THR A 42 9.35 10.21 -3.13
N ARG A 43 9.69 10.25 -4.43
CA ARG A 43 9.75 11.52 -5.17
C ARG A 43 8.38 12.16 -5.06
N SER A 44 8.28 13.14 -4.15
CA SER A 44 7.08 13.85 -3.70
C SER A 44 5.85 13.51 -4.53
N PRO A 45 4.90 12.71 -3.99
CA PRO A 45 3.69 12.40 -4.76
C PRO A 45 3.09 13.72 -5.23
N ASP A 46 2.87 13.86 -6.54
CA ASP A 46 2.32 15.08 -7.11
C ASP A 46 1.04 15.41 -6.34
N PRO A 47 0.98 16.53 -5.59
CA PRO A 47 -0.19 16.86 -4.80
C PRO A 47 -1.48 16.86 -5.64
N LYS A 48 -1.37 17.19 -6.93
CA LYS A 48 -2.51 17.14 -7.86
C LYS A 48 -2.97 15.71 -8.13
N HIS A 49 -2.05 14.75 -8.20
CA HIS A 49 -2.38 13.34 -8.37
C HIS A 49 -3.09 12.78 -7.13
N ILE A 50 -2.61 13.11 -5.93
CA ILE A 50 -3.27 12.70 -4.68
C ILE A 50 -4.69 13.29 -4.59
N LEU A 51 -4.85 14.59 -4.85
CA LEU A 51 -6.16 15.24 -4.82
C LEU A 51 -7.12 14.63 -5.85
N LYS A 52 -6.62 14.28 -7.05
CA LYS A 52 -7.42 13.62 -8.08
C LYS A 52 -7.88 12.22 -7.69
N GLU A 53 -7.03 11.43 -7.06
CA GLU A 53 -7.40 10.11 -6.53
C GLU A 53 -8.40 10.23 -5.38
N ILE A 54 -8.24 11.21 -4.49
CA ILE A 54 -9.22 11.52 -3.43
C ILE A 54 -10.58 11.91 -4.05
N ASP A 55 -10.60 12.74 -5.08
CA ASP A 55 -11.85 13.14 -5.74
C ASP A 55 -12.52 11.99 -6.48
N LYS A 56 -11.75 11.09 -7.11
CA LYS A 56 -12.28 9.85 -7.69
C LYS A 56 -12.86 8.94 -6.62
N PHE A 57 -12.14 8.75 -5.52
CA PHE A 57 -12.60 7.95 -4.38
C PHE A 57 -13.90 8.53 -3.82
N LYS A 58 -13.95 9.84 -3.56
CA LYS A 58 -15.17 10.53 -3.13
C LYS A 58 -16.32 10.33 -4.10
N LYS A 59 -16.10 10.45 -5.41
CA LYS A 59 -17.15 10.23 -6.42
C LYS A 59 -17.64 8.78 -6.44
N HIS A 60 -16.74 7.81 -6.32
CA HIS A 60 -17.09 6.40 -6.38
C HIS A 60 -17.84 5.94 -5.13
N PHE A 61 -17.51 6.49 -3.96
CA PHE A 61 -18.12 6.12 -2.68
C PHE A 61 -19.27 7.03 -2.25
N LYS A 62 -19.53 8.16 -2.94
CA LYS A 62 -20.64 9.08 -2.62
C LYS A 62 -22.00 8.37 -2.61
N ASP A 63 -22.19 7.44 -3.55
CA ASP A 63 -23.45 6.71 -3.69
C ASP A 63 -23.48 5.44 -2.83
N VAL A 64 -22.32 4.84 -2.56
CA VAL A 64 -22.19 3.61 -1.74
C VAL A 64 -22.35 3.92 -0.25
N LEU A 65 -21.83 5.05 0.22
CA LEU A 65 -21.87 5.48 1.62
C LEU A 65 -22.98 6.50 1.93
N SER A 66 -23.94 6.69 1.01
CA SER A 66 -25.10 7.53 1.30
C SER A 66 -25.88 6.93 2.49
N GLU A 67 -26.43 7.78 3.35
CA GLU A 67 -27.19 7.33 4.53
C GLU A 67 -28.33 6.38 4.14
N THR A 68 -28.91 6.59 2.97
CA THR A 68 -29.94 5.74 2.35
C THR A 68 -29.40 4.37 1.95
N SER A 69 -28.22 4.31 1.32
CA SER A 69 -27.55 3.06 0.93
C SER A 69 -27.15 2.22 2.14
N ILE A 70 -26.65 2.88 3.20
CA ILE A 70 -26.29 2.24 4.46
C ILE A 70 -27.55 1.68 5.16
N LYS A 71 -28.63 2.47 5.26
CA LYS A 71 -29.91 2.01 5.83
C LYS A 71 -30.52 0.85 5.05
N ASN A 72 -30.42 0.86 3.73
CA ASN A 72 -30.93 -0.22 2.87
C ASN A 72 -30.09 -1.51 3.02
N ALA A 73 -28.76 -1.42 3.10
CA ALA A 73 -27.89 -2.56 3.36
C ALA A 73 -28.16 -3.21 4.73
N ILE A 74 -28.33 -2.39 5.78
CA ILE A 74 -28.68 -2.86 7.14
C ILE A 74 -30.05 -3.54 7.17
N ARG A 75 -31.02 -3.07 6.37
CA ARG A 75 -32.35 -3.69 6.23
C ARG A 75 -32.32 -4.98 5.40
N GLY A 76 -31.51 -5.03 4.35
CA GLY A 76 -31.39 -6.20 3.47
C GLY A 76 -30.69 -7.41 4.11
N GLY A 77 -29.79 -7.18 5.08
CA GLY A 77 -29.13 -8.25 5.85
C GLY A 77 -29.96 -8.81 7.02
N LYS A 78 -31.18 -8.32 7.26
CA LYS A 78 -32.12 -8.83 8.29
C LYS A 78 -33.18 -9.76 7.68
N LYS A 79 -32.77 -10.67 6.80
CA LYS A 79 -33.58 -11.83 6.38
C LYS A 79 -32.89 -13.12 6.80
#